data_AF-A0A2N0M2S4-F1
#
_entry.id   AF-A0A2N0M2S4-F1
#
_cell.length_a   1.000
_cell.length_b   1.000
_cell.length_c   1.000
_cell.angle_alpha   90.00
_cell.angle_beta   90.00
_cell.angle_gamma   90.00
#
_symmetry.space_group_name_H-M   'P 1'
#
loop_
_entity.id
_entity.type
_entity.pdbx_description
1 polymer ?
#
loop_
_entity_poly.entity_id
_entity_poly.type
_entity_poly.pdbx_seq_one_letter_code
_entity_poly.pdbx_strand_id
1 'polypeptide(L)'
;METAEDELFAFDHLGEGQIYMEAYDLCAEATGQTAGSTVVLQPCSDSPNQRFVVDCGTVRLATGGQPDLCLAVDHNDGIPTGGPSHLPRDLTLEGCESISAELSSWTFGIFDY
;
A
#
# COMPACT_ATOMS: atom_id res chain seq x y z
N MET A 1 -14.77 -16.64 -4.29
CA MET A 1 -14.87 -15.63 -3.23
C MET A 1 -15.21 -14.34 -3.96
N GLU A 2 -16.28 -13.69 -3.55
CA GLU A 2 -16.58 -12.33 -3.99
C GLU A 2 -15.68 -11.42 -3.13
N THR A 3 -14.77 -10.67 -3.77
CA THR A 3 -13.94 -9.68 -3.09
C THR A 3 -14.77 -8.42 -2.91
N ALA A 4 -14.75 -7.82 -1.71
CA ALA A 4 -15.50 -6.60 -1.47
C ALA A 4 -14.86 -5.42 -2.22
N GLU A 5 -15.65 -4.45 -2.66
CA GLU A 5 -15.15 -3.31 -3.47
C GLU A 5 -14.10 -2.47 -2.71
N ASP A 6 -14.18 -2.43 -1.37
CA ASP A 6 -13.23 -1.77 -0.48
C ASP A 6 -11.94 -2.58 -0.22
N GLU A 7 -11.83 -3.78 -0.80
CA GLU A 7 -10.63 -4.62 -0.80
C GLU A 7 -9.88 -4.59 -2.15
N LEU A 8 -10.38 -3.80 -3.13
CA LEU A 8 -9.83 -3.73 -4.49
C LEU A 8 -9.04 -2.43 -4.73
N PHE A 9 -7.83 -2.59 -5.27
CA PHE A 9 -6.93 -1.50 -5.62
C PHE A 9 -6.32 -1.74 -7.00
N ALA A 10 -6.27 -0.70 -7.82
CA ALA A 10 -5.63 -0.70 -9.12
C ALA A 10 -4.29 0.05 -9.06
N PHE A 11 -3.26 -0.55 -9.65
CA PHE A 11 -2.00 0.16 -9.92
C PHE A 11 -2.10 0.90 -11.26
N ASP A 12 -1.47 2.07 -11.34
CA ASP A 12 -1.25 2.83 -12.58
C ASP A 12 -2.54 3.21 -13.34
N HIS A 13 -3.70 3.24 -12.66
CA HIS A 13 -4.99 3.53 -13.31
C HIS A 13 -5.14 5.00 -13.71
N LEU A 14 -4.97 5.92 -12.76
CA LEU A 14 -5.10 7.37 -12.98
C LEU A 14 -3.76 8.05 -13.30
N GLY A 15 -2.66 7.43 -12.90
CA GLY A 15 -1.31 7.95 -13.10
C GLY A 15 -0.25 6.94 -12.67
N GLU A 16 0.93 7.04 -13.29
CA GLU A 16 2.06 6.14 -13.02
C GLU A 16 2.44 6.12 -11.53
N GLY A 17 2.60 4.93 -10.98
CA GLY A 17 2.90 4.63 -9.59
C GLY A 17 1.75 4.85 -8.61
N GLN A 18 0.55 5.27 -9.05
CA GLN A 18 -0.57 5.43 -8.11
C GLN A 18 -1.23 4.08 -7.78
N ILE A 19 -1.58 3.93 -6.50
CA ILE A 19 -2.43 2.83 -6.01
C ILE A 19 -3.81 3.44 -5.76
N TYR A 20 -4.77 3.09 -6.60
CA TYR A 20 -6.09 3.71 -6.69
C TYR A 20 -7.19 2.77 -6.18
N MET A 21 -8.09 3.27 -5.35
CA MET A 21 -9.28 2.57 -4.88
C MET A 21 -10.51 3.14 -5.58
N GLU A 22 -11.06 2.37 -6.53
CA GLU A 22 -12.17 2.81 -7.37
C GLU A 22 -13.46 3.08 -6.59
N ALA A 23 -13.74 2.27 -5.56
CA ALA A 23 -14.96 2.36 -4.76
C ALA A 23 -15.18 3.74 -4.10
N TYR A 24 -14.09 4.47 -3.82
CA TYR A 24 -14.15 5.77 -3.12
C TYR A 24 -13.47 6.92 -3.86
N ASP A 25 -12.91 6.67 -5.05
CA ASP A 25 -12.13 7.67 -5.80
C ASP A 25 -10.96 8.26 -4.99
N LEU A 26 -10.18 7.37 -4.35
CA LEU A 26 -9.04 7.73 -3.49
C LEU A 26 -7.77 7.01 -3.89
N CYS A 27 -6.62 7.61 -3.57
CA CYS A 27 -5.30 7.03 -3.78
C CYS A 27 -4.60 6.79 -2.45
N ALA A 28 -3.73 5.77 -2.40
CA ALA A 28 -2.83 5.57 -1.29
C ALA A 28 -1.78 6.70 -1.24
N GLU A 29 -1.58 7.28 -0.06
CA GLU A 29 -0.59 8.33 0.19
C GLU A 29 0.18 8.04 1.47
N ALA A 30 1.50 8.09 1.39
CA ALA A 30 2.34 8.07 2.58
C ALA A 30 2.27 9.40 3.33
N THR A 31 2.10 9.36 4.64
CA THR A 31 2.10 10.55 5.50
C THR A 31 3.47 11.26 5.56
N GLY A 32 4.52 10.58 5.10
CA GLY A 32 5.88 11.10 4.96
C GLY A 32 6.78 10.16 4.16
N GLN A 33 8.01 10.60 3.90
CA GLN A 33 9.02 9.83 3.14
C GLN A 33 10.12 9.34 4.09
N THR A 34 9.72 8.78 5.23
CA THR A 34 10.61 8.27 6.26
C THR A 34 10.11 6.92 6.76
N ALA A 35 11.01 6.10 7.32
CA ALA A 35 10.61 4.86 7.97
C ALA A 35 9.61 5.13 9.12
N GLY A 36 8.60 4.29 9.26
CA GLY A 36 7.48 4.45 10.19
C GLY A 36 6.37 5.40 9.72
N SER A 37 6.47 6.01 8.53
CA SER A 37 5.36 6.78 7.96
C SER A 37 4.20 5.86 7.61
N THR A 38 2.99 6.18 8.07
CA THR A 38 1.78 5.43 7.71
C THR A 38 1.33 5.73 6.29
N VAL A 39 0.61 4.80 5.66
CA VAL A 39 -0.03 4.96 4.36
C VAL A 39 -1.54 5.04 4.56
N VAL A 40 -2.15 6.08 4.01
CA VAL A 40 -3.57 6.41 4.18
C VAL A 40 -4.23 6.64 2.82
N LEU A 41 -5.57 6.64 2.76
CA LEU A 41 -6.30 7.05 1.57
C LEU A 41 -6.50 8.57 1.56
N GLN A 42 -6.18 9.21 0.44
CA GLN A 42 -6.32 10.65 0.20
C GLN A 42 -6.85 10.90 -1.22
N PRO A 43 -7.39 12.10 -1.52
CA PRO A 43 -7.68 12.48 -2.90
C PRO A 43 -6.45 12.29 -3.80
N CYS A 44 -6.66 11.70 -4.97
CA CYS A 44 -5.57 11.46 -5.91
C CYS A 44 -4.91 12.78 -6.35
N SER A 45 -3.58 12.79 -6.36
CA SER A 45 -2.79 13.98 -6.69
C SER A 45 -1.44 13.63 -7.29
N ASP A 46 -0.72 14.64 -7.79
CA ASP A 46 0.65 14.47 -8.26
C ASP A 46 1.70 14.43 -7.14
N SER A 47 1.27 14.29 -5.88
CA SER A 47 2.17 14.21 -4.72
C SER A 47 3.18 13.07 -4.88
N PRO A 48 4.47 13.29 -4.60
CA PRO A 48 5.46 12.21 -4.58
C PRO A 48 5.15 11.14 -3.52
N ASN A 49 4.34 11.47 -2.52
CA ASN A 49 3.91 10.51 -1.49
C ASN A 49 2.84 9.51 -2.00
N GLN A 50 2.30 9.71 -3.22
CA GLN A 50 1.35 8.81 -3.87
C GLN A 50 1.99 8.00 -5.02
N ARG A 51 3.33 7.99 -5.12
CA ARG A 51 4.05 7.33 -6.21
C ARG A 51 4.78 6.11 -5.66
N PHE A 52 4.38 4.94 -6.13
CA PHE A 52 4.92 3.65 -5.74
C PHE A 52 5.46 2.88 -6.95
N VAL A 53 6.45 2.02 -6.72
CA VAL A 53 7.02 1.11 -7.71
C VAL A 53 6.82 -0.30 -7.22
N VAL A 54 6.33 -1.17 -8.10
CA VAL A 54 6.26 -2.60 -7.85
C VAL A 54 7.49 -3.27 -8.47
N ASP A 55 8.24 -4.01 -7.66
CA ASP A 55 9.38 -4.81 -8.13
C ASP A 55 9.44 -6.14 -7.36
N CYS A 56 9.45 -7.26 -8.09
CA CYS A 56 9.57 -8.61 -7.53
C CYS A 56 8.69 -8.94 -6.30
N GLY A 57 7.45 -8.45 -6.26
CA GLY A 57 6.54 -8.69 -5.13
C GLY A 57 6.72 -7.71 -3.96
N THR A 58 7.53 -6.68 -4.13
CA THR A 58 7.69 -5.59 -3.17
C THR A 58 7.08 -4.32 -3.76
N VAL A 59 6.45 -3.51 -2.91
CA VAL A 59 5.97 -2.17 -3.26
C VAL A 59 6.85 -1.15 -2.56
N ARG A 60 7.40 -0.19 -3.30
CA ARG A 60 8.35 0.80 -2.79
C ARG A 60 7.87 2.21 -3.06
N LEU A 61 8.13 3.16 -2.17
CA LEU A 61 7.89 4.57 -2.49
C LEU A 61 8.91 5.06 -3.54
N ALA A 62 8.43 5.77 -4.57
CA ALA A 62 9.24 6.25 -5.68
C ALA A 62 10.02 7.52 -5.32
N THR A 63 10.94 7.44 -4.35
CA THR A 63 11.71 8.58 -3.83
C THR A 63 12.91 8.98 -4.69
N GLY A 64 13.17 8.29 -5.81
CA GLY A 64 14.32 8.57 -6.69
C GLY A 64 15.70 8.29 -6.06
N GLY A 65 15.74 7.66 -4.87
CA GLY A 65 16.96 7.40 -4.11
C GLY A 65 16.70 7.31 -2.59
N GLN A 66 17.73 6.91 -1.83
CA GLN A 66 17.64 6.59 -0.39
C GLN A 66 16.95 7.68 0.47
N PRO A 67 16.17 7.30 1.51
CA PRO A 67 16.01 5.93 2.02
C PRO A 67 15.16 5.07 1.09
N ASP A 68 15.55 3.80 0.99
CA ASP A 68 14.75 2.80 0.29
C ASP A 68 13.60 2.33 1.17
N LEU A 69 12.38 2.75 0.83
CA LEU A 69 11.18 2.55 1.65
C LEU A 69 10.20 1.60 0.99
N CYS A 70 9.87 0.53 1.70
CA CYS A 70 8.96 -0.53 1.29
C CYS A 70 7.63 -0.40 2.03
N LEU A 71 6.52 -0.58 1.32
CA LEU A 71 5.21 -0.77 1.90
C LEU A 71 5.21 -2.06 2.71
N ALA A 72 4.86 -1.95 3.97
CA ALA A 72 4.81 -3.06 4.90
C ALA A 72 3.50 -3.06 5.69
N VAL A 73 3.07 -4.25 6.10
CA VAL A 73 2.05 -4.41 7.13
C VAL A 73 2.66 -3.98 8.47
N ASP A 74 1.97 -3.13 9.22
CA ASP A 74 2.40 -2.71 10.57
C ASP A 74 2.62 -3.94 11.47
N HIS A 75 3.65 -3.86 12.31
CA HIS A 75 4.00 -4.84 13.33
C HIS A 75 2.95 -4.94 14.45
N ASN A 76 2.13 -3.92 14.63
CA ASN A 76 1.08 -3.91 15.65
C ASN A 76 -0.02 -4.94 15.35
N ASP A 77 -0.66 -5.44 16.42
CA ASP A 77 -1.84 -6.29 16.28
C ASP A 77 -2.94 -5.52 15.55
N GLY A 78 -3.55 -6.15 14.54
CA GLY A 78 -4.68 -5.55 13.84
C GLY A 78 -5.91 -5.41 14.73
N ILE A 79 -6.85 -4.56 14.32
CA ILE A 79 -8.08 -4.31 15.08
C ILE A 79 -9.11 -5.38 14.69
N PRO A 80 -9.62 -6.21 15.60
CA PRO A 80 -10.65 -7.20 15.25
C PRO A 80 -11.93 -6.49 14.80
N THR A 81 -12.26 -6.56 13.51
CA THR A 81 -13.51 -6.03 12.96
C THR A 81 -14.36 -7.17 12.43
N GLY A 82 -15.35 -7.60 13.20
CA GLY A 82 -16.48 -8.43 12.76
C GLY A 82 -16.16 -9.66 11.91
N GLY A 83 -16.15 -10.85 12.53
CA GLY A 83 -15.99 -12.14 11.84
C GLY A 83 -14.56 -12.70 11.92
N PRO A 84 -14.37 -14.01 11.69
CA PRO A 84 -13.10 -14.70 11.98
C PRO A 84 -11.95 -14.40 11.00
N SER A 85 -12.18 -13.64 9.92
CA SER A 85 -11.24 -13.49 8.80
C SER A 85 -10.79 -12.06 8.46
N HIS A 86 -11.43 -11.02 9.00
CA HIS A 86 -11.10 -9.62 8.65
C HIS A 86 -10.37 -8.95 9.82
N LEU A 87 -9.05 -8.87 9.71
CA LEU A 87 -8.18 -8.19 10.66
C LEU A 87 -7.51 -7.02 9.94
N PRO A 88 -8.13 -5.83 9.88
CA PRO A 88 -7.49 -4.64 9.34
C PRO A 88 -6.22 -4.33 10.12
N ARG A 89 -5.15 -4.12 9.36
CA ARG A 89 -3.84 -3.70 9.86
C ARG A 89 -3.44 -2.44 9.12
N ASP A 90 -2.78 -1.55 9.84
CA ASP A 90 -2.21 -0.37 9.23
C ASP A 90 -1.08 -0.77 8.28
N LEU A 91 -0.85 0.08 7.28
CA LEU A 91 0.28 -0.03 6.38
C LEU A 91 1.28 1.08 6.70
N THR A 92 2.56 0.74 6.73
CA THR A 92 3.66 1.68 6.95
C THR A 92 4.67 1.61 5.81
N LEU A 93 5.51 2.64 5.73
CA LEU A 93 6.75 2.62 4.97
C LEU A 93 7.89 2.27 5.91
N GLU A 94 8.63 1.21 5.58
CA GLU A 94 9.78 0.76 6.36
C GLU A 94 11.02 0.66 5.49
N GLY A 95 12.21 0.70 6.10
CA GLY A 95 13.45 0.45 5.37
C GLY A 95 13.42 -0.94 4.73
N CYS A 96 13.56 -1.02 3.40
CA CYS A 96 13.45 -2.27 2.66
C CYS A 96 14.44 -3.35 3.12
N GLU A 97 15.65 -2.95 3.55
CA GLU A 97 16.66 -3.88 4.07
C GLU A 97 16.41 -4.31 5.52
N SER A 98 15.64 -3.53 6.29
CA SER A 98 15.38 -3.79 7.71
C SER A 98 14.08 -4.56 7.96
N ILE A 99 13.10 -4.46 7.06
CA ILE A 99 11.80 -5.11 7.21
C ILE A 99 11.85 -6.57 6.74
N SER A 100 11.19 -7.47 7.45
CA SER A 100 11.08 -8.87 7.05
C SER A 100 10.19 -9.03 5.82
N ALA A 101 10.57 -9.92 4.91
CA ALA A 101 9.77 -10.27 3.74
C ALA A 101 8.34 -10.72 4.09
N GLU A 102 8.12 -11.30 5.28
CA GLU A 102 6.80 -11.69 5.77
C GLU A 102 5.79 -10.53 5.87
N LEU A 103 6.28 -9.30 6.03
CA LEU A 103 5.45 -8.09 6.17
C LEU A 103 5.48 -7.19 4.93
N SER A 104 6.43 -7.39 4.03
CA SER A 104 6.68 -6.52 2.86
C SER A 104 6.58 -7.22 1.51
N SER A 105 6.12 -8.49 1.49
CA SER A 105 5.85 -9.23 0.26
C SER A 105 4.36 -9.18 -0.08
N TRP A 106 4.08 -8.80 -1.33
CA TRP A 106 2.76 -8.58 -1.88
C TRP A 106 2.54 -9.49 -3.08
N THR A 107 1.32 -10.03 -3.21
CA THR A 107 0.89 -10.75 -4.40
C THR A 107 -0.16 -9.92 -5.13
N PHE A 108 0.00 -9.77 -6.43
CA PHE A 108 -0.92 -9.03 -7.28
C PHE A 108 -1.73 -10.02 -8.11
N GLY A 109 -3.05 -9.82 -8.15
CA GLY A 109 -3.96 -10.56 -9.01
C GLY A 109 -4.36 -9.71 -10.21
N ILE A 110 -4.60 -10.36 -11.34
CA ILE A 110 -5.44 -9.78 -12.39
C ILE A 110 -6.87 -10.13 -12.01
N PHE A 111 -7.66 -9.12 -11.64
CA PHE A 111 -9.08 -9.29 -11.39
C PHE A 111 -9.81 -8.96 -12.70
N ASP A 112 -10.24 -10.00 -13.42
CA ASP A 112 -11.17 -9.82 -14.54
C ASP A 112 -12.54 -9.46 -13.96
N TYR A 113 -13.04 -8.27 -14.29
CA TYR A 113 -14.41 -7.83 -14.00
C TYR A 113 -15.40 -8.34 -15.05
#